data_AF-A0AAD2CUR6-F1
#
_entry.id   AF-A0AAD2CUR6-F1
#
_cell.length_a   1.000
_cell.length_b   1.000
_cell.length_c   1.000
_cell.angle_alpha   90.00
_cell.angle_beta   90.00
_cell.angle_gamma   90.00
#
_symmetry.space_group_name_H-M   'P 1'
#
loop_
_entity.id
_entity.type
_entity.pdbx_description
1 polymer ?
#
loop_
_entity_poly.entity_id
_entity_poly.type
_entity_poly.pdbx_seq_one_letter_code
_entity_poly.pdbx_strand_id
1 'polypeptide(L)'
;MKRRAAPPPPLISSYAFQILIFSLTSTLLFVFFLACSLVDPSLPISEIKSELNGSFQQGSAAGSSNFKAAKSIKFPFLPSRHQVNDFFQSSIRRGKRVFSSSKSGPYDFLEPKLDFLPPFATIANVDELIHDTLENDRPTLAGIVGVLDRFISDLRTSNQALASQAYNTLNNRAANPIHPADIRAAYFALASKHLIPLDKALRQSEYPKLREDGSVFMSLAAFREHILADTMKSAFRYSSNPDKLYVGAVVQNCFGGKGLNACKTGMQVVDAKRDIRQVMDAPPDENGIELFCSDPEFAKYCKAGQVRVLYMHETEAIGPATARYLASKLWGGENYYVQVDSHLQFAKGWDELYIKDLHLAKAFPNAILSTYPPGFINFRQEPPYTRGTRICNCHFSEGEGNILRVEMNGRCKENETRPSQMPFAGAGFVFAHSQLLRDVPYDPYLPWCFMGEEIAYSIRAWTSGWSIYAPRLNLIGHHYRPLKLGLPHYWETVNRLFPGMADILMSSPRKRIKNLVGYPMYTKKFVEKECQTELTKARKFDDESLYQDEKFYSVLHNLDLYGLGSNRTLEDYLAFAEINYRTRTCGDLKWCSNGEVE
;
A
#
# COMPACT_ATOMS: atom_id res chain seq x y z
N MET A 1 12.43 30.10 45.41
CA MET A 1 11.40 29.76 46.40
C MET A 1 10.50 28.66 45.85
N LYS A 2 10.29 27.59 46.63
CA LYS A 2 9.49 26.40 46.31
C LYS A 2 7.99 26.68 46.40
N ARG A 3 7.20 25.98 45.57
CA ARG A 3 5.97 25.19 45.86
C ARG A 3 5.33 24.82 44.51
N ARG A 4 4.70 23.68 44.25
CA ARG A 4 4.61 22.30 44.79
C ARG A 4 3.55 21.66 43.87
N ALA A 5 3.88 20.62 43.10
CA ALA A 5 2.87 19.81 42.41
C ALA A 5 2.46 18.62 43.30
N ALA A 6 1.17 18.30 43.32
CA ALA A 6 0.58 17.21 44.12
C ALA A 6 0.95 15.82 43.55
N PRO A 7 1.08 14.78 44.40
CA PRO A 7 1.37 13.42 43.95
C PRO A 7 0.08 12.66 43.54
N PRO A 8 0.17 11.68 42.62
CA PRO A 8 -0.94 10.80 42.28
C PRO A 8 -1.13 9.68 43.32
N PRO A 9 -2.32 9.04 43.38
CA PRO A 9 -2.66 8.01 44.37
C PRO A 9 -1.99 6.65 44.09
N PRO A 10 -1.86 5.76 45.10
CA PRO A 10 -1.07 4.55 44.99
C PRO A 10 -1.83 3.41 44.28
N LEU A 11 -1.12 2.72 43.39
CA LEU A 11 -1.51 1.41 42.85
C LEU A 11 -1.26 0.34 43.91
N ILE A 12 -2.33 -0.33 44.34
CA ILE A 12 -2.26 -1.49 45.22
C ILE A 12 -1.77 -2.70 44.41
N SER A 13 -0.61 -3.20 44.82
CA SER A 13 0.00 -4.45 44.38
C SER A 13 -0.57 -5.61 45.21
N SER A 14 -1.22 -6.57 44.56
CA SER A 14 -1.49 -7.90 45.11
C SER A 14 -1.04 -8.97 44.12
N TYR A 15 0.27 -9.21 44.05
CA TYR A 15 0.84 -10.43 43.48
C TYR A 15 1.96 -10.93 44.40
N ALA A 16 1.54 -11.64 45.44
CA ALA A 16 2.39 -12.56 46.18
C ALA A 16 1.47 -13.63 46.75
N PHE A 17 1.22 -14.71 46.00
CA PHE A 17 0.95 -16.05 46.53
C PHE A 17 0.94 -17.05 45.37
N GLN A 18 1.59 -18.20 45.59
CA GLN A 18 1.65 -19.42 44.76
C GLN A 18 2.70 -19.49 43.65
N ILE A 19 3.96 -19.51 44.07
CA ILE A 19 4.93 -20.50 43.56
C ILE A 19 4.78 -21.74 44.46
N LEU A 20 4.11 -22.78 43.97
CA LEU A 20 4.37 -24.21 44.22
C LEU A 20 3.28 -25.00 43.51
N ILE A 21 3.64 -26.16 42.97
CA ILE A 21 2.83 -27.10 42.17
C ILE A 21 2.87 -26.78 40.67
N PHE A 22 3.89 -27.29 39.99
CA PHE A 22 3.79 -28.08 38.74
C PHE A 22 5.23 -28.47 38.32
N SER A 23 5.83 -29.33 39.14
CA SER A 23 6.88 -30.25 38.70
C SER A 23 6.25 -31.64 38.74
N LEU A 24 6.51 -32.45 37.72
CA LEU A 24 5.88 -33.74 37.37
C LEU A 24 4.67 -33.60 36.44
N THR A 25 4.96 -33.70 35.13
CA THR A 25 4.25 -34.53 34.12
C THR A 25 4.45 -33.93 32.71
N SER A 26 5.65 -34.10 32.14
CA SER A 26 5.78 -34.05 30.68
C SER A 26 7.07 -34.73 30.22
N THR A 27 7.11 -36.05 30.42
CA THR A 27 8.06 -36.95 29.75
C THR A 27 7.31 -38.13 29.13
N LEU A 28 6.04 -37.91 28.78
CA LEU A 28 5.11 -38.92 28.27
C LEU A 28 4.15 -38.28 27.26
N LEU A 29 4.70 -37.57 26.27
CA LEU A 29 3.92 -37.10 25.11
C LEU A 29 4.77 -36.91 23.85
N PHE A 30 6.01 -37.43 23.84
CA PHE A 30 6.92 -37.36 22.69
C PHE A 30 7.07 -38.69 21.93
N VAL A 31 6.30 -39.71 22.30
CA VAL A 31 6.33 -41.04 21.65
C VAL A 31 5.01 -41.37 20.92
N PHE A 32 4.02 -40.46 20.94
CA PHE A 32 2.68 -40.73 20.37
C PHE A 32 2.34 -39.95 19.09
N PHE A 33 3.23 -39.08 18.58
CA PHE A 33 2.96 -38.29 17.38
C PHE A 33 3.81 -38.66 16.15
N LEU A 34 4.62 -39.71 16.24
CA LEU A 34 5.42 -40.23 15.12
C LEU A 34 4.95 -41.61 14.65
N ALA A 35 3.65 -41.83 14.59
CA ALA A 35 3.03 -42.96 13.89
C ALA A 35 1.51 -42.70 13.78
N CYS A 36 1.08 -42.03 12.71
CA CYS A 36 -0.24 -42.09 12.07
C CYS A 36 -0.54 -40.77 11.35
N SER A 37 -0.10 -40.65 10.09
CA SER A 37 -0.68 -39.73 9.09
C SER A 37 -0.26 -40.15 7.68
N LEU A 38 -0.47 -41.41 7.34
CA LEU A 38 -0.50 -41.91 5.96
C LEU A 38 -1.43 -43.13 5.94
N VAL A 39 -2.69 -42.94 5.53
CA VAL A 39 -3.46 -43.79 4.60
C VAL A 39 -4.89 -43.23 4.45
N ASP A 40 -5.28 -43.15 3.18
CA ASP A 40 -6.49 -42.67 2.51
C ASP A 40 -7.75 -43.50 2.86
N PRO A 41 -8.94 -42.88 3.00
CA PRO A 41 -10.20 -43.58 3.24
C PRO A 41 -10.86 -44.04 1.93
N SER A 42 -10.48 -45.20 1.40
CA SER A 42 -11.37 -45.99 0.53
C SER A 42 -10.84 -47.40 0.24
N LEU A 43 -11.67 -48.41 0.57
CA LEU A 43 -11.82 -49.76 -0.04
C LEU A 43 -11.75 -50.97 0.94
N PRO A 44 -12.56 -52.03 0.67
CA PRO A 44 -12.96 -53.01 1.69
C PRO A 44 -12.17 -54.32 1.71
N ILE A 45 -12.42 -55.05 2.80
CA ILE A 45 -11.89 -56.34 3.27
C ILE A 45 -11.99 -57.48 2.24
N SER A 46 -10.89 -58.21 2.03
CA SER A 46 -10.78 -59.69 2.14
C SER A 46 -9.46 -60.22 1.59
N GLU A 47 -8.89 -61.23 2.27
CA GLU A 47 -7.97 -62.26 1.72
C GLU A 47 -6.56 -61.78 1.27
N ILE A 48 -5.41 -62.35 1.65
CA ILE A 48 -5.01 -63.72 2.01
C ILE A 48 -3.68 -63.65 2.79
N LYS A 49 -3.54 -64.53 3.77
CA LYS A 49 -2.31 -64.85 4.51
C LYS A 49 -1.29 -65.56 3.61
N SER A 50 -0.01 -65.34 3.87
CA SER A 50 1.01 -66.36 4.20
C SER A 50 2.38 -65.73 3.92
N GLU A 51 3.18 -65.51 4.97
CA GLU A 51 4.32 -66.38 5.29
C GLU A 51 5.51 -66.12 4.33
N LEU A 52 6.76 -65.96 4.76
CA LEU A 52 7.44 -66.25 6.00
C LEU A 52 8.78 -65.50 5.89
N ASN A 53 9.28 -65.08 7.04
CA ASN A 53 10.68 -65.14 7.46
C ASN A 53 11.81 -64.77 6.49
N GLY A 54 12.65 -63.84 6.98
CA GLY A 54 14.08 -63.94 6.72
C GLY A 54 14.86 -62.69 7.03
N SER A 55 15.02 -62.40 8.33
CA SER A 55 16.28 -61.96 8.96
C SER A 55 17.33 -61.27 8.07
N PHE A 56 17.59 -59.99 8.37
CA PHE A 56 18.81 -59.54 9.06
C PHE A 56 20.13 -59.88 8.31
N GLN A 57 20.78 -58.85 7.75
CA GLN A 57 22.04 -58.39 8.33
C GLN A 57 22.48 -57.00 7.82
N GLN A 58 23.08 -56.27 8.76
CA GLN A 58 23.69 -54.95 8.67
C GLN A 58 25.01 -54.94 7.90
N GLY A 59 25.43 -53.74 7.48
CA GLY A 59 26.83 -53.40 7.15
C GLY A 59 26.89 -52.51 5.91
N SER A 60 26.67 -51.19 6.01
CA SER A 60 27.65 -50.15 6.35
C SER A 60 28.82 -49.99 5.34
N ALA A 61 29.02 -48.73 4.96
CA ALA A 61 30.24 -48.08 4.44
C ALA A 61 30.34 -47.82 2.93
N ALA A 62 30.03 -46.55 2.61
CA ALA A 62 30.79 -45.59 1.81
C ALA A 62 31.95 -46.08 0.91
N GLY A 63 32.02 -45.49 -0.29
CA GLY A 63 33.30 -45.26 -0.95
C GLY A 63 33.30 -45.40 -2.47
N SER A 64 33.21 -44.25 -3.12
CA SER A 64 33.59 -43.92 -4.50
C SER A 64 34.49 -44.89 -5.29
N SER A 65 34.10 -45.06 -6.57
CA SER A 65 34.87 -44.71 -7.78
C SER A 65 35.05 -45.82 -8.82
N ASN A 66 34.77 -45.39 -10.07
CA ASN A 66 35.51 -45.69 -11.30
C ASN A 66 35.14 -46.89 -12.19
N PHE A 67 34.85 -46.50 -13.45
CA PHE A 67 35.29 -47.06 -14.74
C PHE A 67 34.38 -47.98 -15.57
N LYS A 68 33.88 -47.37 -16.67
CA LYS A 68 34.02 -47.75 -18.10
C LYS A 68 33.60 -49.15 -18.60
N ALA A 69 32.71 -49.15 -19.60
CA ALA A 69 32.82 -49.66 -20.99
C ALA A 69 31.38 -49.83 -21.56
N ALA A 70 31.01 -49.69 -22.84
CA ALA A 70 31.66 -49.73 -24.15
C ALA A 70 30.82 -48.89 -25.17
N LYS A 71 31.41 -48.08 -26.07
CA LYS A 71 31.68 -48.31 -27.52
C LYS A 71 30.57 -49.09 -28.26
N SER A 72 30.00 -48.64 -29.38
CA SER A 72 30.55 -48.14 -30.66
C SER A 72 29.40 -47.50 -31.50
N ILE A 73 29.56 -46.65 -32.55
CA ILE A 73 30.05 -46.88 -33.92
C ILE A 73 30.31 -45.51 -34.64
N LYS A 74 31.10 -45.53 -35.72
CA LYS A 74 31.92 -44.53 -36.44
C LYS A 74 31.21 -43.47 -37.36
N PHE A 75 31.75 -42.24 -37.33
CA PHE A 75 32.19 -41.23 -38.36
C PHE A 75 31.93 -41.44 -39.89
N PRO A 76 32.10 -40.45 -40.83
CA PRO A 76 32.69 -39.08 -40.74
C PRO A 76 32.04 -37.94 -41.61
N PHE A 77 32.68 -36.74 -41.59
CA PHE A 77 32.78 -35.63 -42.58
C PHE A 77 31.86 -34.39 -42.50
N LEU A 78 32.53 -33.25 -42.26
CA LEU A 78 32.12 -31.86 -42.51
C LEU A 78 32.34 -31.48 -43.99
N PRO A 79 31.59 -30.48 -44.52
CA PRO A 79 32.26 -29.29 -45.04
C PRO A 79 31.56 -27.94 -44.72
N SER A 80 32.24 -26.87 -45.15
CA SER A 80 32.20 -25.46 -44.70
C SER A 80 31.33 -24.48 -45.50
N ARG A 81 31.28 -23.23 -45.00
CA ARG A 81 30.81 -21.94 -45.55
C ARG A 81 30.80 -21.75 -47.09
N HIS A 82 29.70 -21.12 -47.53
CA HIS A 82 29.47 -20.28 -48.73
C HIS A 82 28.94 -20.91 -50.03
N GLN A 83 27.89 -20.24 -50.55
CA GLN A 83 27.14 -20.40 -51.80
C GLN A 83 26.23 -21.64 -51.81
N VAL A 84 24.90 -21.50 -51.81
CA VAL A 84 24.11 -21.02 -52.95
C VAL A 84 22.94 -20.13 -52.49
N ASN A 85 22.94 -18.89 -52.99
CA ASN A 85 21.79 -17.98 -53.04
C ASN A 85 20.80 -18.47 -54.11
N ASP A 86 19.56 -18.01 -54.01
CA ASP A 86 18.43 -18.22 -54.94
C ASP A 86 17.55 -19.44 -54.65
N PHE A 87 16.77 -19.37 -53.55
CA PHE A 87 15.40 -19.93 -53.54
C PHE A 87 14.46 -19.41 -52.43
N PHE A 88 14.82 -18.37 -51.67
CA PHE A 88 13.94 -17.81 -50.62
C PHE A 88 13.78 -16.29 -50.74
N GLN A 89 13.15 -15.84 -51.83
CA GLN A 89 12.46 -14.55 -51.88
C GLN A 89 11.11 -14.70 -52.58
N SER A 90 10.14 -15.38 -51.95
CA SER A 90 8.72 -15.24 -52.32
C SER A 90 7.71 -15.70 -51.25
N SER A 91 8.06 -15.70 -49.96
CA SER A 91 7.09 -15.96 -48.88
C SER A 91 7.18 -14.95 -47.75
N ILE A 92 7.10 -13.68 -48.09
CA ILE A 92 6.65 -12.62 -47.18
C ILE A 92 5.49 -11.91 -47.86
N ARG A 93 4.30 -12.49 -47.76
CA ARG A 93 3.01 -11.79 -47.90
C ARG A 93 1.88 -12.77 -47.60
N ARG A 94 1.05 -12.39 -46.62
CA ARG A 94 -0.25 -12.98 -46.25
C ARG A 94 -0.23 -14.23 -45.36
N GLY A 95 0.33 -14.07 -44.15
CA GLY A 95 -0.25 -14.70 -42.97
C GLY A 95 -1.24 -13.72 -42.35
N LYS A 96 -2.53 -13.77 -42.74
CA LYS A 96 -3.60 -13.13 -41.97
C LYS A 96 -3.59 -13.79 -40.59
N ARG A 97 -3.11 -13.10 -39.55
CA ARG A 97 -3.56 -13.39 -38.18
C ARG A 97 -5.04 -13.06 -38.16
N VAL A 98 -5.86 -14.10 -38.23
CA VAL A 98 -7.23 -14.04 -37.72
C VAL A 98 -7.08 -13.89 -36.22
N PHE A 99 -6.92 -12.65 -35.74
CA PHE A 99 -7.49 -12.34 -34.44
C PHE A 99 -8.98 -12.48 -34.66
N SER A 100 -9.54 -13.62 -34.25
CA SER A 100 -10.98 -13.66 -34.03
C SER A 100 -11.27 -12.51 -33.09
N SER A 101 -12.14 -11.59 -33.51
CA SER A 101 -12.81 -10.69 -32.60
C SER A 101 -13.65 -11.56 -31.65
N SER A 102 -13.01 -12.16 -30.65
CA SER A 102 -13.73 -12.59 -29.46
C SER A 102 -14.37 -11.31 -28.96
N LYS A 103 -15.70 -11.27 -28.97
CA LYS A 103 -16.44 -10.17 -28.37
C LYS A 103 -15.87 -9.97 -26.99
N SER A 104 -15.19 -8.85 -26.79
CA SER A 104 -14.45 -8.64 -25.56
C SER A 104 -15.44 -8.59 -24.42
N GLY A 105 -15.29 -9.49 -23.46
CA GLY A 105 -16.11 -9.47 -22.26
C GLY A 105 -15.92 -8.14 -21.52
N PRO A 106 -16.88 -7.71 -20.69
CA PRO A 106 -16.77 -6.47 -19.92
C PRO A 106 -15.58 -6.48 -18.94
N TYR A 107 -14.93 -7.63 -18.72
CA TYR A 107 -13.84 -7.84 -17.77
C TYR A 107 -12.52 -8.26 -18.43
N ASP A 108 -12.41 -8.18 -19.75
CA ASP A 108 -11.19 -8.60 -20.47
C ASP A 108 -9.95 -7.80 -20.06
N PHE A 109 -10.12 -6.56 -19.58
CA PHE A 109 -9.00 -5.75 -19.07
C PHE A 109 -8.36 -6.35 -17.80
N LEU A 110 -9.05 -7.26 -17.08
CA LEU A 110 -8.46 -7.99 -15.95
C LEU A 110 -7.52 -9.12 -16.39
N GLU A 111 -7.53 -9.43 -17.69
CA GLU A 111 -6.63 -10.41 -18.29
C GLU A 111 -5.46 -9.72 -19.00
N PRO A 112 -4.24 -10.30 -18.94
CA PRO A 112 -3.90 -11.49 -18.16
C PRO A 112 -3.96 -11.21 -16.64
N LYS A 113 -4.40 -12.20 -15.87
CA LYS A 113 -4.34 -12.12 -14.40
C LYS A 113 -2.90 -11.90 -13.93
N LEU A 114 -2.77 -11.09 -12.88
CA LEU A 114 -1.51 -10.91 -12.17
C LEU A 114 -1.25 -12.10 -11.25
N ASP A 115 -0.03 -12.62 -11.32
CA ASP A 115 0.46 -13.55 -10.31
C ASP A 115 0.67 -12.80 -8.99
N PHE A 116 0.03 -13.27 -7.91
CA PHE A 116 0.19 -12.70 -6.56
C PHE A 116 1.47 -13.20 -5.86
N LEU A 117 2.10 -14.26 -6.41
CA LEU A 117 3.37 -14.84 -5.98
C LEU A 117 4.12 -15.47 -7.17
N PRO A 118 5.46 -15.55 -7.14
CA PRO A 118 6.35 -15.03 -6.09
C PRO A 118 6.40 -13.49 -6.06
N PRO A 119 6.95 -12.86 -5.02
CA PRO A 119 7.20 -11.41 -5.03
C PRO A 119 8.03 -11.02 -6.27
N PHE A 120 7.69 -9.87 -6.88
CA PHE A 120 8.30 -9.40 -8.12
C PHE A 120 8.15 -10.38 -9.30
N ALA A 121 6.97 -11.02 -9.40
CA ALA A 121 6.63 -11.90 -10.51
C ALA A 121 6.80 -11.21 -11.86
N THR A 122 7.35 -11.92 -12.84
CA THR A 122 7.53 -11.41 -14.20
C THR A 122 6.21 -11.43 -14.96
N ILE A 123 5.83 -10.28 -15.54
CA ILE A 123 4.65 -10.20 -16.40
C ILE A 123 5.05 -10.58 -17.84
N ALA A 124 4.40 -11.61 -18.39
CA ALA A 124 4.63 -12.03 -19.76
C ALA A 124 4.19 -10.95 -20.77
N ASN A 125 5.01 -10.69 -21.80
CA ASN A 125 4.76 -9.65 -22.82
C ASN A 125 4.52 -8.25 -22.24
N VAL A 126 5.12 -7.92 -21.09
CA VAL A 126 4.89 -6.65 -20.37
C VAL A 126 5.11 -5.42 -21.25
N ASP A 127 6.08 -5.44 -22.16
CA ASP A 127 6.37 -4.31 -23.04
C ASP A 127 5.20 -4.02 -24.01
N GLU A 128 4.58 -5.07 -24.55
CA GLU A 128 3.40 -4.97 -25.42
C GLU A 128 2.18 -4.50 -24.61
N LEU A 129 1.98 -5.05 -23.42
CA LEU A 129 0.88 -4.65 -22.52
C LEU A 129 0.99 -3.19 -22.06
N ILE A 130 2.20 -2.72 -21.78
CA ILE A 130 2.47 -1.32 -21.46
C ILE A 130 2.18 -0.43 -22.67
N HIS A 131 2.66 -0.83 -23.85
CA HIS A 131 2.39 -0.08 -25.08
C HIS A 131 0.89 0.00 -25.37
N ASP A 132 0.16 -1.10 -25.22
CA ASP A 132 -1.30 -1.12 -25.40
C ASP A 132 -2.02 -0.24 -24.37
N THR A 133 -1.54 -0.22 -23.13
CA THR A 133 -2.05 0.64 -22.06
C THR A 133 -1.86 2.12 -22.34
N LEU A 134 -0.67 2.52 -22.82
CA LEU A 134 -0.32 3.92 -22.96
C LEU A 134 -0.74 4.53 -24.30
N GLU A 135 -0.71 3.74 -25.38
CA GLU A 135 -0.81 4.28 -26.75
C GLU A 135 -2.01 3.74 -27.55
N ASN A 136 -2.45 2.50 -27.30
CA ASN A 136 -3.45 1.84 -28.16
C ASN A 136 -4.86 1.79 -27.55
N ASP A 137 -5.12 2.57 -26.49
CA ASP A 137 -6.42 2.68 -25.82
C ASP A 137 -7.00 1.33 -25.37
N ARG A 138 -6.11 0.40 -25.00
CA ARG A 138 -6.44 -0.97 -24.57
C ARG A 138 -5.73 -1.31 -23.26
N PRO A 139 -6.02 -0.57 -22.16
CA PRO A 139 -5.39 -0.83 -20.88
C PRO A 139 -5.82 -2.20 -20.33
N THR A 140 -4.84 -2.92 -19.81
CA THR A 140 -5.05 -4.14 -19.01
C THR A 140 -4.47 -3.92 -17.61
N LEU A 141 -4.97 -4.64 -16.61
CA LEU A 141 -4.43 -4.57 -15.25
C LEU A 141 -2.93 -4.95 -15.23
N ALA A 142 -2.53 -5.94 -16.03
CA ALA A 142 -1.13 -6.31 -16.19
C ALA A 142 -0.28 -5.22 -16.86
N GLY A 143 -0.81 -4.52 -17.87
CA GLY A 143 -0.13 -3.38 -18.48
C GLY A 143 0.01 -2.19 -17.53
N ILE A 144 -1.03 -1.90 -16.74
CA ILE A 144 -1.01 -0.88 -15.68
C ILE A 144 0.09 -1.22 -14.66
N VAL A 145 0.09 -2.44 -14.12
CA VAL A 145 1.13 -2.87 -13.17
C VAL A 145 2.52 -2.86 -13.81
N GLY A 146 2.66 -3.23 -15.08
CA GLY A 146 3.92 -3.10 -15.80
C GLY A 146 4.47 -1.67 -15.82
N VAL A 147 3.62 -0.65 -16.00
CA VAL A 147 4.05 0.76 -15.90
C VAL A 147 4.48 1.10 -14.48
N LEU A 148 3.73 0.66 -13.47
CA LEU A 148 4.06 0.91 -12.07
C LEU A 148 5.36 0.22 -11.64
N ASP A 149 5.60 -1.02 -12.09
CA ASP A 149 6.83 -1.78 -11.85
C ASP A 149 8.03 -1.09 -12.48
N ARG A 150 7.91 -0.54 -13.70
CA ARG A 150 8.96 0.27 -14.32
C ARG A 150 9.24 1.54 -13.52
N PHE A 151 8.21 2.24 -13.06
CA PHE A 151 8.37 3.41 -12.19
C PHE A 151 9.11 3.06 -10.90
N ILE A 152 8.71 1.98 -10.22
CA ILE A 152 9.32 1.51 -8.97
C ILE A 152 10.77 1.08 -9.19
N SER A 153 11.05 0.34 -10.26
CA SER A 153 12.41 -0.08 -10.63
C SER A 153 13.33 1.10 -10.94
N ASP A 154 12.85 2.09 -11.69
CA ASP A 154 13.61 3.31 -11.97
C ASP A 154 13.84 4.13 -10.68
N LEU A 155 12.83 4.19 -9.80
CA LEU A 155 12.93 4.84 -8.50
C LEU A 155 13.96 4.15 -7.59
N ARG A 156 14.00 2.81 -7.58
CA ARG A 156 15.02 2.00 -6.88
C ARG A 156 16.42 2.40 -7.33
N THR A 157 16.63 2.38 -8.64
CA THR A 157 17.92 2.62 -9.26
C THR A 157 18.40 4.03 -8.94
N SER A 158 17.50 5.02 -9.07
CA SER A 158 17.76 6.39 -8.70
C SER A 158 18.10 6.55 -7.22
N ASN A 159 17.29 6.00 -6.32
CA ASN A 159 17.52 6.10 -4.88
C ASN A 159 18.82 5.41 -4.45
N GLN A 160 19.18 4.27 -5.03
CA GLN A 160 20.43 3.57 -4.72
C GLN A 160 21.66 4.38 -5.19
N ALA A 161 21.59 4.99 -6.38
CA ALA A 161 22.66 5.85 -6.89
C ALA A 161 22.84 7.09 -6.00
N LEU A 162 21.75 7.78 -5.68
CA LEU A 162 21.75 8.97 -4.83
C LEU A 162 22.18 8.66 -3.39
N ALA A 163 21.71 7.56 -2.81
CA ALA A 163 22.11 7.15 -1.46
C ALA A 163 23.60 6.80 -1.41
N SER A 164 24.14 6.08 -2.40
CA SER A 164 25.57 5.78 -2.48
C SER A 164 26.42 7.05 -2.48
N GLN A 165 25.98 8.10 -3.19
CA GLN A 165 26.63 9.41 -3.18
C GLN A 165 26.53 10.11 -1.81
N ALA A 166 25.36 10.03 -1.15
CA ALA A 166 25.16 10.56 0.19
C ALA A 166 26.18 9.97 1.19
N TYR A 167 26.35 8.65 1.16
CA TYR A 167 27.30 7.93 2.01
C TYR A 167 28.76 8.23 1.67
N ASN A 168 29.10 8.32 0.39
CA ASN A 168 30.45 8.72 -0.04
C ASN A 168 30.81 10.12 0.47
N THR A 169 29.85 11.05 0.49
CA THR A 169 30.07 12.41 1.02
C THR A 169 30.27 12.42 2.53
N LEU A 170 29.50 11.63 3.28
CA LEU A 170 29.67 11.52 4.74
C LEU A 170 31.06 10.98 5.11
N ASN A 171 31.60 10.07 4.30
CA ASN A 171 32.88 9.42 4.56
C ASN A 171 34.08 10.12 3.90
N ASN A 172 33.87 11.01 2.92
CA ASN A 172 34.92 11.72 2.20
C ASN A 172 34.61 13.22 2.08
N ARG A 173 35.34 14.04 2.86
CA ARG A 173 35.17 15.50 2.93
C ARG A 173 35.37 16.25 1.60
N ALA A 174 35.90 15.60 0.57
CA ALA A 174 36.12 16.18 -0.76
C ALA A 174 34.97 15.92 -1.76
N ALA A 175 33.98 15.10 -1.44
CA ALA A 175 32.82 14.85 -2.31
C ALA A 175 31.73 15.92 -2.09
N ASN A 176 31.11 16.39 -3.18
CA ASN A 176 30.00 17.33 -3.09
C ASN A 176 28.79 16.65 -2.43
N PRO A 177 28.17 17.23 -1.39
CA PRO A 177 27.00 16.65 -0.72
C PRO A 177 25.81 16.55 -1.67
N ILE A 178 25.01 15.50 -1.49
CA ILE A 178 23.70 15.39 -2.14
C ILE A 178 22.77 16.45 -1.55
N HIS A 179 22.07 17.19 -2.42
CA HIS A 179 21.09 18.19 -2.03
C HIS A 179 19.69 17.55 -2.04
N PRO A 180 18.77 17.91 -1.12
CA PRO A 180 17.39 17.42 -1.14
C PRO A 180 16.64 17.68 -2.46
N ALA A 181 17.07 18.71 -3.20
CA ALA A 181 16.56 18.99 -4.55
C ALA A 181 16.89 17.89 -5.56
N ASP A 182 18.04 17.21 -5.44
CA ASP A 182 18.43 16.10 -6.32
C ASP A 182 17.41 14.96 -6.22
N ILE A 183 17.06 14.59 -4.99
CA ILE A 183 16.11 13.51 -4.68
C ILE A 183 14.70 13.88 -5.17
N ARG A 184 14.26 15.12 -4.93
CA ARG A 184 12.96 15.60 -5.41
C ARG A 184 12.88 15.63 -6.93
N ALA A 185 13.94 16.10 -7.59
CA ALA A 185 14.00 16.19 -9.05
C ALA A 185 13.94 14.82 -9.68
N ALA A 186 14.67 13.86 -9.11
CA ALA A 186 14.62 12.48 -9.53
C ALA A 186 13.20 11.91 -9.46
N TYR A 187 12.51 12.09 -8.33
CA TYR A 187 11.15 11.61 -8.18
C TYR A 187 10.20 12.23 -9.20
N PHE A 188 10.19 13.57 -9.32
CA PHE A 188 9.24 14.24 -10.23
C PHE A 188 9.51 13.90 -11.69
N ALA A 189 10.77 13.77 -12.10
CA ALA A 189 11.13 13.30 -13.43
C ALA A 189 10.55 11.90 -13.72
N LEU A 190 10.68 10.96 -12.78
CA LEU A 190 10.14 9.60 -12.92
C LEU A 190 8.61 9.57 -12.90
N ALA A 191 7.98 10.38 -12.05
CA ALA A 191 6.53 10.53 -12.01
C ALA A 191 6.00 11.06 -13.36
N SER A 192 6.65 12.09 -13.91
CA SER A 192 6.31 12.66 -15.22
C SER A 192 6.57 11.69 -16.37
N LYS A 193 7.62 10.85 -16.29
CA LYS A 193 7.93 9.83 -17.29
C LYS A 193 6.91 8.69 -17.31
N HIS A 194 6.45 8.23 -16.14
CA HIS A 194 5.69 6.97 -16.02
C HIS A 194 4.25 7.16 -15.56
N LEU A 195 4.04 7.88 -14.46
CA LEU A 195 2.73 7.97 -13.78
C LEU A 195 1.77 8.91 -14.51
N ILE A 196 2.27 10.03 -15.04
CA ILE A 196 1.43 11.02 -15.73
C ILE A 196 0.90 10.49 -17.08
N PRO A 197 1.71 9.83 -17.94
CA PRO A 197 1.18 9.17 -19.13
C PRO A 197 0.14 8.09 -18.80
N LEU A 198 0.38 7.29 -17.76
CA LEU A 198 -0.59 6.29 -17.30
C LEU A 198 -1.93 6.93 -16.93
N ASP A 199 -1.93 7.97 -16.09
CA ASP A 199 -3.17 8.63 -15.67
C ASP A 199 -3.86 9.38 -16.80
N LYS A 200 -3.11 9.83 -17.82
CA LYS A 200 -3.69 10.37 -19.04
C LYS A 200 -4.42 9.28 -19.83
N ALA A 201 -3.76 8.14 -20.07
CA ALA A 201 -4.33 7.03 -20.84
C ALA A 201 -5.59 6.47 -20.16
N LEU A 202 -5.54 6.19 -18.86
CA LEU A 202 -6.68 5.65 -18.11
C LEU A 202 -7.91 6.57 -18.17
N ARG A 203 -7.72 7.90 -18.13
CA ARG A 203 -8.83 8.86 -18.24
C ARG A 203 -9.44 8.95 -19.63
N GLN A 204 -8.61 8.85 -20.68
CA GLN A 204 -9.09 8.95 -22.07
C GLN A 204 -9.91 7.73 -22.48
N SER A 205 -9.58 6.59 -21.88
CA SER A 205 -10.07 5.28 -22.31
C SER A 205 -11.45 4.89 -21.72
N GLU A 206 -12.01 5.66 -20.79
CA GLU A 206 -13.15 5.26 -19.92
C GLU A 206 -12.92 3.97 -19.10
N TYR A 207 -11.69 3.43 -19.05
CA TYR A 207 -11.34 2.21 -18.30
C TYR A 207 -10.88 2.48 -16.86
N PRO A 208 -11.02 1.49 -15.96
CA PRO A 208 -11.89 0.33 -16.11
C PRO A 208 -13.35 0.77 -16.04
N LYS A 209 -14.23 0.16 -16.84
CA LYS A 209 -15.67 0.46 -16.80
C LYS A 209 -16.21 0.20 -15.39
N LEU A 210 -16.97 1.15 -14.83
CA LEU A 210 -17.60 0.94 -13.52
C LEU A 210 -18.59 -0.22 -13.56
N ARG A 211 -18.53 -1.03 -12.52
CA ARG A 211 -19.43 -2.14 -12.24
C ARG A 211 -20.54 -1.65 -11.32
N GLU A 212 -21.74 -2.14 -11.56
CA GLU A 212 -22.93 -1.89 -10.73
C GLU A 212 -23.47 -3.22 -10.16
N ASP A 213 -22.56 -4.02 -9.60
CA ASP A 213 -22.84 -5.39 -9.14
C ASP A 213 -22.66 -5.58 -7.62
N GLY A 214 -22.43 -4.49 -6.89
CA GLY A 214 -22.17 -4.50 -5.45
C GLY A 214 -20.79 -5.04 -5.04
N SER A 215 -19.86 -5.17 -5.98
CA SER A 215 -18.46 -5.51 -5.65
C SER A 215 -17.76 -4.41 -4.85
N VAL A 216 -16.86 -4.82 -3.96
CA VAL A 216 -16.07 -3.91 -3.12
C VAL A 216 -14.60 -4.13 -3.43
N PHE A 217 -13.88 -3.05 -3.76
CA PHE A 217 -12.42 -3.06 -3.87
C PHE A 217 -11.79 -2.44 -2.62
N MET A 218 -11.10 -3.27 -1.85
CA MET A 218 -10.32 -2.89 -0.67
C MET A 218 -8.88 -2.58 -1.06
N SER A 219 -8.51 -1.31 -0.92
CA SER A 219 -7.21 -0.75 -1.25
C SER A 219 -6.33 -0.68 0.01
N LEU A 220 -5.17 -1.34 -0.04
CA LEU A 220 -4.24 -1.50 1.08
C LEU A 220 -2.84 -0.97 0.75
N ALA A 221 -2.35 -0.06 1.60
CA ALA A 221 -0.95 0.28 1.68
C ALA A 221 -0.30 -0.46 2.86
N ALA A 222 0.57 -1.43 2.58
CA ALA A 222 1.16 -2.31 3.59
C ALA A 222 2.67 -2.08 3.70
N PHE A 223 3.08 -1.13 4.55
CA PHE A 223 4.49 -0.92 4.85
C PHE A 223 4.94 -1.83 6.00
N ARG A 224 5.78 -2.81 5.66
CA ARG A 224 6.35 -3.79 6.61
C ARG A 224 5.33 -4.30 7.61
N GLU A 225 4.21 -4.75 7.07
CA GLU A 225 3.02 -5.09 7.84
C GLU A 225 3.04 -6.56 8.24
N HIS A 226 3.36 -6.81 9.50
CA HIS A 226 3.38 -8.15 10.09
C HIS A 226 1.99 -8.82 10.23
N ILE A 227 0.90 -8.06 10.31
CA ILE A 227 -0.47 -8.63 10.50
C ILE A 227 -1.36 -8.46 9.27
N LEU A 228 -0.77 -8.26 8.09
CA LEU A 228 -1.51 -8.06 6.83
C LEU A 228 -2.40 -9.27 6.52
N ALA A 229 -1.87 -10.48 6.73
CA ALA A 229 -2.62 -11.71 6.52
C ALA A 229 -3.84 -11.75 7.43
N ASP A 230 -3.70 -11.44 8.71
CA ASP A 230 -4.81 -11.45 9.67
C ASP A 230 -5.88 -10.41 9.33
N THR A 231 -5.46 -9.21 8.92
CA THR A 231 -6.36 -8.17 8.41
C THR A 231 -7.19 -8.69 7.23
N MET A 232 -6.54 -9.32 6.24
CA MET A 232 -7.23 -9.89 5.08
C MET A 232 -8.15 -11.06 5.45
N LYS A 233 -7.69 -11.97 6.32
CA LYS A 233 -8.52 -13.08 6.84
C LYS A 233 -9.75 -12.56 7.55
N SER A 234 -9.61 -11.51 8.36
CA SER A 234 -10.73 -10.85 9.03
C SER A 234 -11.70 -10.23 8.03
N ALA A 235 -11.21 -9.48 7.03
CA ALA A 235 -12.04 -8.86 6.01
C ALA A 235 -12.89 -9.87 5.22
N PHE A 236 -12.27 -10.95 4.72
CA PHE A 236 -12.97 -11.99 3.94
C PHE A 236 -13.89 -12.84 4.81
N ARG A 237 -13.45 -13.29 5.99
CA ARG A 237 -14.24 -14.17 6.85
C ARG A 237 -15.52 -13.50 7.35
N TYR A 238 -15.47 -12.19 7.56
CA TYR A 238 -16.59 -11.42 8.09
C TYR A 238 -17.35 -10.61 7.04
N SER A 239 -16.99 -10.71 5.76
CA SER A 239 -17.78 -10.12 4.67
C SER A 239 -19.08 -10.91 4.45
N SER A 240 -20.17 -10.20 4.18
CA SER A 240 -21.44 -10.80 3.73
C SER A 240 -21.31 -11.40 2.32
N ASN A 241 -20.48 -10.83 1.46
CA ASN A 241 -20.31 -11.24 0.07
C ASN A 241 -18.82 -11.41 -0.31
N PRO A 242 -18.10 -12.40 0.27
CA PRO A 242 -16.66 -12.52 0.07
C PRO A 242 -16.26 -12.82 -1.39
N ASP A 243 -17.14 -13.37 -2.21
CA ASP A 243 -16.91 -13.59 -3.66
C ASP A 243 -17.00 -12.28 -4.48
N LYS A 244 -17.49 -11.20 -3.86
CA LYS A 244 -17.55 -9.85 -4.41
C LYS A 244 -16.53 -8.89 -3.80
N LEU A 245 -15.69 -9.37 -2.88
CA LEU A 245 -14.62 -8.61 -2.26
C LEU A 245 -13.31 -8.79 -3.04
N TYR A 246 -12.72 -7.69 -3.47
CA TYR A 246 -11.43 -7.64 -4.16
C TYR A 246 -10.44 -6.86 -3.29
N VAL A 247 -9.17 -7.24 -3.34
CA VAL A 247 -8.09 -6.58 -2.61
C VAL A 247 -7.02 -6.14 -3.60
N GLY A 248 -6.65 -4.86 -3.54
CA GLY A 248 -5.44 -4.33 -4.14
C GLY A 248 -4.45 -3.97 -3.05
N ALA A 249 -3.31 -4.64 -2.99
CA ALA A 249 -2.31 -4.43 -1.95
C ALA A 249 -0.98 -3.96 -2.54
N VAL A 250 -0.47 -2.83 -2.03
CA VAL A 250 0.92 -2.41 -2.24
C VAL A 250 1.73 -2.88 -1.04
N VAL A 251 2.53 -3.93 -1.26
CA VAL A 251 3.32 -4.59 -0.21
C VAL A 251 4.75 -4.06 -0.25
N GLN A 252 5.13 -3.35 0.81
CA GLN A 252 6.40 -2.65 0.93
C GLN A 252 7.25 -3.33 2.01
N ASN A 253 7.65 -4.57 1.74
CA ASN A 253 8.38 -5.41 2.68
C ASN A 253 9.90 -5.23 2.52
N CYS A 254 10.63 -5.57 3.58
CA CYS A 254 12.04 -5.86 3.47
C CYS A 254 12.25 -7.34 3.10
N PHE A 255 12.73 -7.58 1.89
CA PHE A 255 12.97 -8.94 1.36
C PHE A 255 14.37 -9.49 1.66
N GLY A 256 15.13 -8.83 2.54
CA GLY A 256 16.52 -9.16 2.82
C GLY A 256 17.50 -8.58 1.81
N GLY A 257 18.79 -8.59 2.16
CA GLY A 257 19.86 -8.03 1.35
C GLY A 257 21.11 -7.69 2.16
N LYS A 258 22.06 -7.00 1.51
CA LYS A 258 23.28 -6.47 2.14
C LYS A 258 23.29 -4.93 2.04
N GLY A 259 24.08 -4.28 2.88
CA GLY A 259 24.25 -2.83 2.85
C GLY A 259 22.94 -2.09 3.11
N LEU A 260 22.57 -1.18 2.20
CA LEU A 260 21.33 -0.39 2.30
C LEU A 260 20.05 -1.23 2.20
N ASN A 261 20.13 -2.44 1.65
CA ASN A 261 19.01 -3.38 1.54
C ASN A 261 18.94 -4.37 2.72
N ALA A 262 19.83 -4.25 3.71
CA ALA A 262 19.77 -5.07 4.91
C ALA A 262 18.56 -4.64 5.77
N CYS A 263 17.73 -5.60 6.17
CA CYS A 263 16.54 -5.32 6.97
C CYS A 263 16.93 -4.83 8.36
N LYS A 264 16.28 -3.75 8.79
CA LYS A 264 16.47 -3.15 10.10
C LYS A 264 15.16 -3.06 10.86
N THR A 265 15.20 -3.03 12.18
CA THR A 265 14.02 -2.72 12.98
C THR A 265 13.64 -1.24 12.83
N GLY A 266 12.45 -0.87 13.30
CA GLY A 266 12.20 0.53 13.67
C GLY A 266 13.02 0.94 14.90
N MET A 267 12.90 2.20 15.30
CA MET A 267 13.51 2.69 16.53
C MET A 267 12.91 2.00 17.76
N GLN A 268 13.69 1.13 18.39
CA GLN A 268 13.28 0.36 19.57
C GLN A 268 13.80 0.97 20.85
N VAL A 269 12.99 0.95 21.91
CA VAL A 269 13.44 1.28 23.27
C VAL A 269 14.24 0.09 23.81
N VAL A 270 15.56 0.21 23.84
CA VAL A 270 16.47 -0.83 24.37
C VAL A 270 16.72 -0.66 25.87
N ASP A 271 16.54 0.55 26.39
CA ASP A 271 16.54 0.82 27.83
C ASP A 271 15.49 1.87 28.18
N ALA A 272 14.37 1.43 28.75
CA ALA A 272 13.26 2.30 29.13
C ALA A 272 13.60 3.27 30.26
N LYS A 273 14.57 2.94 31.14
CA LYS A 273 14.96 3.81 32.26
C LYS A 273 15.84 4.97 31.82
N ARG A 274 16.63 4.76 30.76
CA ARG A 274 17.56 5.75 30.18
C ARG A 274 17.05 6.35 28.86
N ASP A 275 15.83 5.99 28.43
CA ASP A 275 15.23 6.32 27.12
C ASP A 275 16.21 6.09 25.95
N ILE A 276 17.00 5.00 26.03
CA ILE A 276 17.93 4.65 24.97
C ILE A 276 17.15 3.97 23.86
N ARG A 277 17.31 4.48 22.65
CA ARG A 277 16.65 3.95 21.46
C ARG A 277 17.66 3.54 20.39
N GLN A 278 17.45 2.38 19.79
CA GLN A 278 18.37 1.84 18.77
C GLN A 278 17.61 1.16 17.63
N VAL A 279 18.24 1.18 16.46
CA VAL A 279 17.86 0.43 15.28
C VAL A 279 18.76 -0.80 15.21
N MET A 280 18.16 -1.99 15.13
CA MET A 280 18.87 -3.27 15.11
C MET A 280 18.72 -3.97 13.76
N ASP A 281 19.54 -5.00 13.53
CA ASP A 281 19.31 -5.93 12.41
C ASP A 281 17.99 -6.69 12.61
N ALA A 282 17.28 -6.92 11.52
CA ALA A 282 16.04 -7.70 11.49
C ALA A 282 16.13 -8.76 10.38
N PRO A 283 15.40 -9.89 10.51
CA PRO A 283 15.20 -10.78 9.37
C PRO A 283 14.36 -10.10 8.28
N PRO A 284 14.30 -10.68 7.07
CA PRO A 284 13.27 -10.34 6.09
C PRO A 284 11.87 -10.43 6.71
N ASP A 285 10.96 -9.59 6.24
CA ASP A 285 9.58 -9.61 6.71
C ASP A 285 8.85 -10.84 6.18
N GLU A 286 7.95 -11.40 6.99
CA GLU A 286 6.97 -12.37 6.50
C GLU A 286 6.04 -11.70 5.47
N ASN A 287 5.75 -12.43 4.40
CA ASN A 287 4.86 -11.92 3.35
C ASN A 287 3.40 -12.22 3.70
N GLY A 288 2.66 -11.18 4.12
CA GLY A 288 1.25 -11.32 4.48
C GLY A 288 0.34 -11.81 3.34
N ILE A 289 0.67 -11.51 2.07
CA ILE A 289 -0.06 -12.06 0.92
C ILE A 289 0.18 -13.56 0.82
N GLU A 290 1.42 -14.00 1.00
CA GLU A 290 1.76 -15.43 0.96
C GLU A 290 1.09 -16.20 2.09
N LEU A 291 1.11 -15.67 3.31
CA LEU A 291 0.43 -16.27 4.45
C LEU A 291 -1.10 -16.32 4.28
N PHE A 292 -1.70 -15.36 3.58
CA PHE A 292 -3.12 -15.39 3.24
C PHE A 292 -3.42 -16.40 2.13
N CYS A 293 -2.67 -16.38 1.02
CA CYS A 293 -2.94 -17.20 -0.15
C CYS A 293 -2.51 -18.67 0.00
N SER A 294 -1.66 -18.99 0.97
CA SER A 294 -1.30 -20.37 1.34
C SER A 294 -2.29 -20.99 2.34
N ASP A 295 -3.12 -20.19 2.99
CA ASP A 295 -4.16 -20.68 3.90
C ASP A 295 -5.28 -21.40 3.10
N PRO A 296 -5.59 -22.67 3.38
CA PRO A 296 -6.59 -23.44 2.64
C PRO A 296 -7.98 -22.79 2.60
N GLU A 297 -8.37 -22.03 3.63
CA GLU A 297 -9.67 -21.34 3.70
C GLU A 297 -9.75 -20.20 2.67
N PHE A 298 -8.63 -19.54 2.39
CA PHE A 298 -8.58 -18.28 1.63
C PHE A 298 -7.89 -18.38 0.27
N ALA A 299 -7.10 -19.43 0.02
CA ALA A 299 -6.37 -19.64 -1.24
C ALA A 299 -7.26 -19.54 -2.50
N LYS A 300 -8.55 -19.90 -2.38
CA LYS A 300 -9.54 -19.78 -3.46
C LYS A 300 -9.71 -18.35 -4.00
N TYR A 301 -9.63 -17.33 -3.13
CA TYR A 301 -9.78 -15.93 -3.53
C TYR A 301 -8.59 -15.44 -4.35
N CYS A 302 -7.37 -15.88 -4.00
CA CYS A 302 -6.17 -15.59 -4.78
C CYS A 302 -6.23 -16.27 -6.16
N LYS A 303 -6.63 -17.55 -6.22
CA LYS A 303 -6.83 -18.29 -7.48
C LYS A 303 -7.92 -17.69 -8.37
N ALA A 304 -8.94 -17.06 -7.77
CA ALA A 304 -9.98 -16.37 -8.51
C ALA A 304 -9.51 -15.05 -9.15
N GLY A 305 -8.38 -14.48 -8.71
CA GLY A 305 -7.91 -13.15 -9.12
C GLY A 305 -8.51 -12.01 -8.29
N GLN A 306 -9.08 -12.31 -7.11
CA GLN A 306 -9.60 -11.30 -6.19
C GLN A 306 -8.49 -10.60 -5.39
N VAL A 307 -7.27 -11.12 -5.39
CA VAL A 307 -6.11 -10.50 -4.74
C VAL A 307 -5.15 -10.02 -5.82
N ARG A 308 -4.94 -8.70 -5.88
CA ARG A 308 -4.05 -8.00 -6.82
C ARG A 308 -2.95 -7.35 -6.02
N VAL A 309 -1.70 -7.56 -6.41
CA VAL A 309 -0.56 -7.16 -5.59
C VAL A 309 0.47 -6.42 -6.42
N LEU A 310 0.99 -5.34 -5.85
CA LEU A 310 2.18 -4.64 -6.32
C LEU A 310 3.24 -4.73 -5.22
N TYR A 311 4.35 -5.39 -5.51
CA TYR A 311 5.45 -5.56 -4.56
C TYR A 311 6.51 -4.47 -4.77
N MET A 312 6.98 -3.91 -3.67
CA MET A 312 8.11 -2.98 -3.65
C MET A 312 8.97 -3.25 -2.41
N HIS A 313 10.27 -3.00 -2.50
CA HIS A 313 11.17 -3.04 -1.36
C HIS A 313 10.88 -1.86 -0.43
N GLU A 314 11.08 -2.05 0.88
CA GLU A 314 10.93 -0.97 1.86
C GLU A 314 11.75 0.30 1.51
N THR A 315 12.88 0.15 0.81
CA THR A 315 13.75 1.26 0.37
C THR A 315 13.12 2.15 -0.69
N GLU A 316 12.02 1.71 -1.28
CA GLU A 316 11.25 2.45 -2.28
C GLU A 316 10.04 3.14 -1.64
N ALA A 317 9.75 2.84 -0.37
CA ALA A 317 8.62 3.38 0.34
C ALA A 317 8.83 4.87 0.64
N ILE A 318 8.13 5.71 -0.09
CA ILE A 318 8.13 7.15 0.08
C ILE A 318 6.83 7.65 0.71
N GLY A 319 6.22 6.86 1.59
CA GLY A 319 5.08 7.30 2.40
C GLY A 319 3.71 6.84 1.90
N PRO A 320 2.69 6.97 2.76
CA PRO A 320 1.38 6.36 2.54
C PRO A 320 0.58 7.01 1.41
N ALA A 321 0.73 8.33 1.17
CA ALA A 321 0.03 9.01 0.08
C ALA A 321 0.40 8.41 -1.29
N THR A 322 1.69 8.17 -1.54
CA THR A 322 2.16 7.47 -2.76
C THR A 322 1.70 6.03 -2.80
N ALA A 323 1.78 5.29 -1.69
CA ALA A 323 1.34 3.90 -1.66
C ALA A 323 -0.17 3.77 -1.95
N ARG A 324 -0.99 4.69 -1.46
CA ARG A 324 -2.44 4.76 -1.76
C ARG A 324 -2.70 5.14 -3.21
N TYR A 325 -1.91 6.05 -3.77
CA TYR A 325 -1.94 6.32 -5.21
C TYR A 325 -1.70 5.04 -6.02
N LEU A 326 -0.63 4.30 -5.73
CA LEU A 326 -0.30 3.06 -6.42
C LEU A 326 -1.40 1.99 -6.22
N ALA A 327 -1.89 1.81 -4.98
CA ALA A 327 -2.92 0.83 -4.66
C ALA A 327 -4.23 1.11 -5.40
N SER A 328 -4.59 2.40 -5.55
CA SER A 328 -5.80 2.81 -6.29
C SER A 328 -5.78 2.39 -7.77
N LYS A 329 -4.59 2.18 -8.37
CA LYS A 329 -4.45 1.74 -9.77
C LYS A 329 -4.70 0.25 -9.97
N LEU A 330 -4.80 -0.53 -8.88
CA LEU A 330 -5.18 -1.94 -8.94
C LEU A 330 -6.71 -2.13 -8.96
N TRP A 331 -7.48 -1.04 -8.90
CA TRP A 331 -8.93 -1.04 -9.04
C TRP A 331 -9.32 -1.48 -10.46
N GLY A 332 -10.28 -2.39 -10.53
CA GLY A 332 -10.78 -3.01 -11.75
C GLY A 332 -12.25 -2.74 -11.94
N GLY A 333 -12.69 -1.51 -11.68
CA GLY A 333 -14.07 -1.11 -11.93
C GLY A 333 -15.05 -1.56 -10.85
N GLU A 334 -14.63 -2.21 -9.76
CA GLU A 334 -15.53 -2.62 -8.67
C GLU A 334 -16.43 -1.48 -8.18
N ASN A 335 -17.67 -1.79 -7.79
CA ASN A 335 -18.75 -0.83 -7.54
C ASN A 335 -18.46 0.14 -6.38
N TYR A 336 -17.91 -0.38 -5.29
CA TYR A 336 -17.53 0.40 -4.12
C TYR A 336 -16.03 0.34 -3.91
N TYR A 337 -15.50 1.45 -3.41
CA TYR A 337 -14.09 1.58 -3.04
C TYR A 337 -13.97 1.73 -1.53
N VAL A 338 -13.06 0.98 -0.94
CA VAL A 338 -12.65 1.18 0.45
C VAL A 338 -11.13 1.28 0.55
N GLN A 339 -10.63 2.45 0.97
CA GLN A 339 -9.26 2.59 1.43
C GLN A 339 -9.21 2.31 2.91
N VAL A 340 -8.30 1.43 3.32
CA VAL A 340 -8.07 1.12 4.72
C VAL A 340 -6.59 0.95 5.05
N ASP A 341 -6.23 1.12 6.32
CA ASP A 341 -4.92 0.70 6.81
C ASP A 341 -4.79 -0.84 6.81
N SER A 342 -3.56 -1.34 6.83
CA SER A 342 -3.25 -2.77 6.64
C SER A 342 -3.22 -3.61 7.93
N HIS A 343 -3.61 -3.02 9.06
CA HIS A 343 -3.61 -3.62 10.40
C HIS A 343 -4.96 -3.42 11.10
N LEU A 344 -6.00 -4.02 10.53
CA LEU A 344 -7.39 -3.85 10.96
C LEU A 344 -8.07 -5.17 11.30
N GLN A 345 -9.10 -5.07 12.14
CA GLN A 345 -10.05 -6.14 12.40
C GLN A 345 -11.45 -5.70 11.93
N PHE A 346 -12.14 -6.55 11.19
CA PHE A 346 -13.44 -6.28 10.57
C PHE A 346 -14.58 -6.96 11.32
N ALA A 347 -15.71 -6.26 11.45
CA ALA A 347 -16.95 -6.76 12.01
C ALA A 347 -17.70 -7.68 11.04
N LYS A 348 -18.56 -8.54 11.58
CA LYS A 348 -19.46 -9.38 10.77
C LYS A 348 -20.41 -8.52 9.93
N GLY A 349 -20.47 -8.79 8.62
CA GLY A 349 -21.28 -8.09 7.64
C GLY A 349 -20.82 -6.66 7.34
N TRP A 350 -19.56 -6.32 7.61
CA TRP A 350 -19.05 -4.95 7.53
C TRP A 350 -19.32 -4.28 6.18
N ASP A 351 -19.17 -5.02 5.09
CA ASP A 351 -19.32 -4.59 3.71
C ASP A 351 -20.76 -4.18 3.41
N GLU A 352 -21.71 -5.08 3.64
CA GLU A 352 -23.14 -4.81 3.42
C GLU A 352 -23.66 -3.69 4.32
N LEU A 353 -23.21 -3.65 5.57
CA LEU A 353 -23.60 -2.62 6.53
C LEU A 353 -23.07 -1.24 6.14
N TYR A 354 -21.82 -1.12 5.67
CA TYR A 354 -21.31 0.16 5.15
C TYR A 354 -21.96 0.57 3.83
N ILE A 355 -22.26 -0.36 2.92
CA ILE A 355 -23.04 -0.07 1.71
C ILE A 355 -24.41 0.49 2.08
N LYS A 356 -25.10 -0.15 3.03
CA LYS A 356 -26.39 0.32 3.54
C LYS A 356 -26.28 1.70 4.15
N ASP A 357 -25.24 1.96 4.95
CA ASP A 357 -25.05 3.27 5.58
C ASP A 357 -24.75 4.34 4.54
N LEU A 358 -23.94 4.02 3.53
CA LEU A 358 -23.60 4.90 2.42
C LEU A 358 -24.86 5.29 1.62
N HIS A 359 -25.78 4.35 1.38
CA HIS A 359 -27.07 4.62 0.71
C HIS A 359 -28.02 5.51 1.52
N LEU A 360 -27.84 5.59 2.84
CA LEU A 360 -28.62 6.48 3.71
C LEU A 360 -28.04 7.90 3.79
N ALA A 361 -26.80 8.11 3.33
CA ALA A 361 -26.20 9.44 3.27
C ALA A 361 -26.92 10.31 2.24
N LYS A 362 -27.23 11.55 2.61
CA LYS A 362 -28.03 12.47 1.79
C LYS A 362 -27.40 12.77 0.42
N ALA A 363 -26.07 12.76 0.34
CA ALA A 363 -25.34 13.02 -0.89
C ALA A 363 -25.04 11.78 -1.73
N PHE A 364 -25.58 10.60 -1.41
CA PHE A 364 -25.38 9.39 -2.23
C PHE A 364 -25.80 9.63 -3.69
N PRO A 365 -24.98 9.24 -4.71
CA PRO A 365 -23.76 8.43 -4.63
C PRO A 365 -22.47 9.18 -4.31
N ASN A 366 -22.47 10.52 -4.35
CA ASN A 366 -21.33 11.40 -4.05
C ASN A 366 -21.11 11.58 -2.54
N ALA A 367 -21.20 10.48 -1.78
CA ALA A 367 -20.97 10.42 -0.35
C ALA A 367 -19.71 9.61 -0.03
N ILE A 368 -18.99 10.03 1.01
CA ILE A 368 -17.83 9.33 1.57
C ILE A 368 -18.13 9.03 3.03
N LEU A 369 -18.10 7.76 3.43
CA LEU A 369 -18.04 7.40 4.84
C LEU A 369 -16.58 7.41 5.29
N SER A 370 -16.28 8.06 6.41
CA SER A 370 -14.95 8.08 7.01
C SER A 370 -15.04 8.19 8.53
N THR A 371 -14.03 7.74 9.25
CA THR A 371 -13.97 7.78 10.71
C THR A 371 -12.56 7.44 11.19
N TYR A 372 -12.24 7.73 12.45
CA TYR A 372 -11.11 7.09 13.12
C TYR A 372 -11.59 5.83 13.85
N PRO A 373 -11.13 4.64 13.46
CA PRO A 373 -11.59 3.40 14.07
C PRO A 373 -11.14 3.30 15.54
N PRO A 374 -11.92 2.62 16.41
CA PRO A 374 -11.48 2.29 17.76
C PRO A 374 -10.27 1.35 17.74
N GLY A 375 -9.47 1.39 18.81
CA GLY A 375 -8.30 0.53 18.93
C GLY A 375 -8.64 -0.91 19.33
N PHE A 376 -7.92 -1.90 18.77
CA PHE A 376 -7.92 -3.29 19.26
C PHE A 376 -6.49 -3.73 19.61
N ILE A 377 -6.36 -4.78 20.43
CA ILE A 377 -5.05 -5.28 20.89
C ILE A 377 -4.61 -6.52 20.10
N ASN A 378 -5.53 -7.43 19.84
CA ASN A 378 -5.27 -8.65 19.06
C ASN A 378 -6.58 -9.23 18.53
N PHE A 379 -6.48 -10.11 17.54
CA PHE A 379 -7.63 -10.74 16.87
C PHE A 379 -8.41 -11.75 17.74
N ARG A 380 -8.08 -11.93 19.02
CA ARG A 380 -8.91 -12.71 19.97
C ARG A 380 -10.05 -11.89 20.57
N GLN A 381 -10.01 -10.57 20.41
CA GLN A 381 -11.09 -9.68 20.84
C GLN A 381 -12.27 -9.80 19.89
N GLU A 382 -13.48 -9.56 20.42
CA GLU A 382 -14.67 -9.45 19.59
C GLU A 382 -14.47 -8.36 18.53
N PRO A 383 -14.85 -8.63 17.27
CA PRO A 383 -14.82 -7.61 16.24
C PRO A 383 -15.57 -6.34 16.64
N PRO A 384 -15.12 -5.17 16.19
CA PRO A 384 -15.67 -3.89 16.62
C PRO A 384 -17.09 -3.71 16.13
N TYR A 385 -18.01 -3.47 17.04
CA TYR A 385 -19.37 -3.06 16.73
C TYR A 385 -19.76 -1.92 17.66
N THR A 386 -19.24 -0.73 17.35
CA THR A 386 -19.37 0.45 18.23
C THR A 386 -19.96 1.64 17.49
N ARG A 387 -20.38 2.68 18.22
CA ARG A 387 -20.88 3.92 17.62
C ARG A 387 -19.78 4.60 16.81
N GLY A 388 -20.12 5.05 15.62
CA GLY A 388 -19.24 5.82 14.75
C GLY A 388 -18.58 7.00 15.46
N THR A 389 -17.36 7.35 15.06
CA THR A 389 -16.70 8.58 15.53
C THR A 389 -16.71 9.65 14.45
N ARG A 390 -16.68 10.92 14.86
CA ARG A 390 -16.67 12.05 13.94
C ARG A 390 -15.35 12.80 13.99
N ILE A 391 -14.83 13.19 12.83
CA ILE A 391 -13.63 14.00 12.69
C ILE A 391 -14.08 15.46 12.57
N CYS A 392 -14.29 16.09 13.72
CA CYS A 392 -14.89 17.43 13.86
C CYS A 392 -14.00 18.40 14.62
N ASN A 393 -12.69 18.23 14.56
CA ASN A 393 -11.75 19.20 15.10
C ASN A 393 -10.56 19.35 14.17
N CYS A 394 -9.90 20.51 14.23
CA CYS A 394 -8.62 20.72 13.59
C CYS A 394 -7.72 21.66 14.37
N HIS A 395 -6.43 21.62 14.09
CA HIS A 395 -5.46 22.59 14.60
C HIS A 395 -4.29 22.75 13.62
N PHE A 396 -3.48 23.79 13.80
CA PHE A 396 -2.29 24.04 12.98
C PHE A 396 -1.05 23.59 13.75
N SER A 397 -0.32 22.60 13.23
CA SER A 397 0.85 22.01 13.88
C SER A 397 2.10 22.85 13.63
N GLU A 398 2.55 23.62 14.63
CA GLU A 398 3.75 24.48 14.50
C GLU A 398 5.00 23.68 14.12
N GLY A 399 5.20 22.52 14.76
CA GLY A 399 6.35 21.63 14.51
C GLY A 399 6.39 21.04 13.10
N GLU A 400 5.26 21.02 12.40
CA GLU A 400 5.15 20.53 11.02
C GLU A 400 5.03 21.68 10.01
N GLY A 401 5.48 22.87 10.41
CA GLY A 401 5.46 24.06 9.58
C GLY A 401 4.06 24.66 9.44
N ASN A 402 3.19 24.53 10.44
CA ASN A 402 1.79 24.95 10.41
C ASN A 402 0.99 24.20 9.34
N ILE A 403 1.12 22.87 9.28
CA ILE A 403 0.18 22.04 8.51
C ILE A 403 -1.10 21.86 9.35
N LEU A 404 -2.25 21.84 8.68
CA LEU A 404 -3.53 21.60 9.33
C LEU A 404 -3.68 20.10 9.63
N ARG A 405 -3.92 19.78 10.90
CA ARG A 405 -4.21 18.45 11.42
C ARG A 405 -5.68 18.35 11.76
N VAL A 406 -6.27 17.17 11.54
CA VAL A 406 -7.68 16.89 11.83
C VAL A 406 -7.78 15.85 12.93
N GLU A 407 -8.80 15.99 13.78
CA GLU A 407 -8.94 15.20 14.99
C GLU A 407 -10.38 14.76 15.20
N MET A 408 -10.53 13.63 15.90
CA MET A 408 -11.83 13.16 16.34
C MET A 408 -12.39 14.11 17.41
N ASN A 409 -13.62 14.54 17.23
CA ASN A 409 -14.40 15.22 18.26
C ASN A 409 -15.88 14.86 18.07
N GLY A 410 -16.42 14.05 18.97
CA GLY A 410 -17.81 13.57 18.90
C GLY A 410 -17.96 12.12 18.43
N ARG A 411 -19.12 11.55 18.76
CA ARG A 411 -19.53 10.18 18.43
C ARG A 411 -20.99 10.15 18.03
N CYS A 412 -21.35 9.25 17.12
CA CYS A 412 -22.73 8.99 16.74
C CYS A 412 -23.57 8.61 17.98
N LYS A 413 -24.84 9.01 17.95
CA LYS A 413 -25.88 8.61 18.91
C LYS A 413 -26.42 7.24 18.51
N GLU A 414 -26.93 6.49 19.48
CA GLU A 414 -27.44 5.13 19.26
C GLU A 414 -28.64 5.09 18.31
N ASN A 415 -29.46 6.15 18.31
CA ASN A 415 -30.69 6.25 17.53
C ASN A 415 -30.53 7.04 16.22
N GLU A 416 -29.29 7.28 15.75
CA GLU A 416 -29.09 7.89 14.44
C GLU A 416 -29.65 6.98 13.33
N THR A 417 -30.50 7.55 12.49
CA THR A 417 -31.18 6.81 11.40
C THR A 417 -30.42 6.89 10.08
N ARG A 418 -29.47 7.83 9.96
CA ARG A 418 -28.59 8.01 8.81
C ARG A 418 -27.21 8.57 9.23
N PRO A 419 -26.18 8.46 8.37
CA PRO A 419 -24.90 9.13 8.58
C PRO A 419 -25.05 10.65 8.72
N SER A 420 -24.18 11.26 9.53
CA SER A 420 -24.13 12.72 9.71
C SER A 420 -22.91 13.30 9.00
N GLN A 421 -23.08 14.46 8.37
CA GLN A 421 -22.03 15.11 7.60
C GLN A 421 -20.92 15.60 8.53
N MET A 422 -19.67 15.54 8.05
CA MET A 422 -18.49 16.07 8.74
C MET A 422 -17.51 16.68 7.72
N PRO A 423 -16.60 17.59 8.14
CA PRO A 423 -15.73 18.32 7.21
C PRO A 423 -14.47 17.55 6.78
N PHE A 424 -14.06 16.52 7.52
CA PHE A 424 -12.77 15.88 7.34
C PHE A 424 -12.91 14.38 7.13
N ALA A 425 -12.19 13.84 6.13
CA ALA A 425 -11.96 12.42 5.98
C ALA A 425 -10.63 12.03 6.62
N GLY A 426 -10.64 10.91 7.36
CA GLY A 426 -9.44 10.30 7.90
C GLY A 426 -8.77 9.42 6.86
N ALA A 427 -7.44 9.42 6.86
CA ALA A 427 -6.68 8.67 5.85
C ALA A 427 -6.77 7.14 6.02
N GLY A 428 -7.01 6.66 7.24
CA GLY A 428 -7.07 5.23 7.55
C GLY A 428 -8.38 4.53 7.19
N PHE A 429 -9.44 5.27 6.84
CA PHE A 429 -10.72 4.70 6.41
C PHE A 429 -11.51 5.67 5.52
N VAL A 430 -11.73 5.27 4.27
CA VAL A 430 -12.58 5.96 3.29
C VAL A 430 -13.40 4.90 2.57
N PHE A 431 -14.73 4.93 2.70
CA PHE A 431 -15.66 4.03 2.02
C PHE A 431 -16.64 4.84 1.15
N ALA A 432 -16.72 4.54 -0.15
CA ALA A 432 -17.53 5.32 -1.08
C ALA A 432 -17.90 4.52 -2.34
N HIS A 433 -18.78 5.10 -3.17
CA HIS A 433 -18.93 4.64 -4.56
C HIS A 433 -17.62 4.86 -5.32
N SER A 434 -17.19 3.89 -6.15
CA SER A 434 -15.85 3.90 -6.75
C SER A 434 -15.62 4.98 -7.81
N GLN A 435 -16.68 5.63 -8.29
CA GLN A 435 -16.60 6.85 -9.10
C GLN A 435 -15.71 7.93 -8.45
N LEU A 436 -15.58 7.91 -7.11
CA LEU A 436 -14.65 8.75 -6.36
C LEU A 436 -13.22 8.71 -6.90
N LEU A 437 -12.74 7.56 -7.39
CA LEU A 437 -11.38 7.42 -7.93
C LEU A 437 -11.16 8.19 -9.23
N ARG A 438 -12.23 8.46 -9.99
CA ARG A 438 -12.19 9.27 -11.21
C ARG A 438 -12.35 10.75 -10.90
N ASP A 439 -13.25 11.07 -9.98
CA ASP A 439 -13.58 12.45 -9.61
C ASP A 439 -12.50 13.08 -8.71
N VAL A 440 -11.92 12.29 -7.82
CA VAL A 440 -10.94 12.71 -6.80
C VAL A 440 -9.75 11.74 -6.79
N PRO A 441 -8.97 11.65 -7.89
CA PRO A 441 -7.86 10.70 -7.98
C PRO A 441 -6.81 11.00 -6.92
N TYR A 442 -6.15 9.97 -6.39
CA TYR A 442 -5.00 10.17 -5.50
C TYR A 442 -3.90 10.98 -6.20
N ASP A 443 -3.18 11.78 -5.42
CA ASP A 443 -2.26 12.79 -5.94
C ASP A 443 -0.81 12.26 -5.97
N PRO A 444 -0.21 12.00 -7.14
CA PRO A 444 1.16 11.51 -7.24
C PRO A 444 2.20 12.60 -6.89
N TYR A 445 1.79 13.86 -6.67
CA TYR A 445 2.67 14.97 -6.26
C TYR A 445 2.76 15.12 -4.73
N LEU A 446 2.37 14.09 -3.97
CA LEU A 446 2.52 14.01 -2.52
C LEU A 446 3.54 12.94 -2.03
N PRO A 447 4.74 12.79 -2.64
CA PRO A 447 5.77 11.88 -2.13
C PRO A 447 6.23 12.29 -0.74
N TRP A 448 6.59 11.34 0.10
CA TRP A 448 6.99 11.51 1.51
C TRP A 448 5.91 12.12 2.42
N CYS A 449 4.68 12.30 1.92
CA CYS A 449 3.59 12.89 2.69
C CYS A 449 2.95 11.86 3.62
N PHE A 450 2.95 12.18 4.91
CA PHE A 450 2.16 11.51 5.94
C PHE A 450 1.16 12.50 6.56
N MET A 451 1.65 13.64 7.06
CA MET A 451 0.78 14.67 7.63
C MET A 451 0.25 15.64 6.56
N GLY A 452 -1.05 15.93 6.61
CA GLY A 452 -1.72 16.91 5.76
C GLY A 452 -2.41 16.34 4.52
N GLU A 453 -2.22 15.05 4.21
CA GLU A 453 -2.97 14.39 3.13
C GLU A 453 -4.48 14.36 3.42
N GLU A 454 -4.88 14.28 4.69
CA GLU A 454 -6.28 14.23 5.13
C GLU A 454 -7.04 15.52 4.75
N ILE A 455 -6.46 16.68 5.06
CA ILE A 455 -7.06 17.98 4.68
C ILE A 455 -7.00 18.19 3.17
N ALA A 456 -5.91 17.79 2.51
CA ALA A 456 -5.80 17.89 1.06
C ALA A 456 -6.89 17.05 0.37
N TYR A 457 -7.09 15.81 0.82
CA TYR A 457 -8.14 14.94 0.29
C TYR A 457 -9.54 15.49 0.58
N SER A 458 -9.79 15.99 1.80
CA SER A 458 -11.09 16.52 2.21
C SER A 458 -11.53 17.73 1.38
N ILE A 459 -10.62 18.68 1.14
CA ILE A 459 -10.87 19.86 0.29
C ILE A 459 -11.12 19.45 -1.16
N ARG A 460 -10.33 18.52 -1.68
CA ARG A 460 -10.48 18.04 -3.06
C ARG A 460 -11.80 17.30 -3.27
N ALA A 461 -12.19 16.45 -2.31
CA ALA A 461 -13.50 15.81 -2.31
C ALA A 461 -14.62 16.86 -2.28
N TRP A 462 -14.54 17.83 -1.36
CA TRP A 462 -15.54 18.88 -1.27
C TRP A 462 -15.72 19.64 -2.59
N THR A 463 -14.61 20.19 -3.10
CA THR A 463 -14.61 21.02 -4.31
C THR A 463 -15.00 20.23 -5.57
N SER A 464 -14.88 18.90 -5.54
CA SER A 464 -15.36 17.99 -6.60
C SER A 464 -16.81 17.52 -6.40
N GLY A 465 -17.52 18.06 -5.41
CA GLY A 465 -18.94 17.76 -5.16
C GLY A 465 -19.21 16.56 -4.26
N TRP A 466 -18.20 15.98 -3.61
CA TRP A 466 -18.33 14.85 -2.68
C TRP A 466 -18.47 15.30 -1.23
N SER A 467 -19.46 14.79 -0.51
CA SER A 467 -19.68 15.11 0.90
C SER A 467 -19.20 13.98 1.81
N ILE A 468 -18.59 14.34 2.94
CA ILE A 468 -17.99 13.38 3.88
C ILE A 468 -18.93 13.21 5.07
N TYR A 469 -19.07 11.97 5.53
CA TYR A 469 -20.01 11.53 6.54
C TYR A 469 -19.34 10.62 7.56
N ALA A 470 -19.71 10.78 8.82
CA ALA A 470 -19.41 9.77 9.83
C ALA A 470 -20.40 8.60 9.67
N PRO A 471 -19.92 7.35 9.52
CA PRO A 471 -20.81 6.20 9.53
C PRO A 471 -21.46 6.08 10.91
N ARG A 472 -22.68 5.57 10.99
CA ARG A 472 -23.38 5.39 12.28
C ARG A 472 -22.69 4.37 13.18
N LEU A 473 -22.04 3.39 12.57
CA LEU A 473 -21.30 2.32 13.24
C LEU A 473 -19.83 2.30 12.78
N ASN A 474 -18.94 2.04 13.72
CA ASN A 474 -17.60 1.56 13.45
C ASN A 474 -17.63 0.04 13.36
N LEU A 475 -17.35 -0.47 12.16
CA LEU A 475 -17.32 -1.89 11.81
C LEU A 475 -15.91 -2.36 11.47
N ILE A 476 -14.92 -1.50 11.71
CA ILE A 476 -13.50 -1.81 11.65
C ILE A 476 -12.83 -1.31 12.93
N GLY A 477 -11.72 -1.93 13.27
CA GLY A 477 -10.94 -1.67 14.47
C GLY A 477 -9.49 -1.60 14.07
N HIS A 478 -8.74 -0.69 14.66
CA HIS A 478 -7.39 -0.37 14.25
C HIS A 478 -6.36 -0.83 15.28
N HIS A 479 -5.33 -1.55 14.86
CA HIS A 479 -4.24 -1.92 15.76
C HIS A 479 -3.28 -0.75 15.88
N TYR A 480 -3.54 0.15 16.83
CA TYR A 480 -2.65 1.27 17.10
C TYR A 480 -1.31 0.74 17.65
N ARG A 481 -0.26 0.88 16.86
CA ARG A 481 1.08 0.33 17.13
C ARG A 481 1.83 1.21 18.14
N PRO A 482 2.04 0.78 19.39
CA PRO A 482 2.91 1.52 20.29
C PRO A 482 4.38 1.34 19.89
N LEU A 483 5.21 2.36 20.14
CA LEU A 483 6.65 2.35 19.83
C LEU A 483 7.40 1.11 20.34
N LYS A 484 6.93 0.51 21.45
CA LYS A 484 7.49 -0.72 22.02
C LYS A 484 7.46 -1.93 21.07
N LEU A 485 6.63 -1.92 20.02
CA LEU A 485 6.62 -3.00 19.03
C LEU A 485 7.83 -2.93 18.09
N GLY A 486 8.55 -1.80 18.04
CA GLY A 486 9.76 -1.69 17.23
C GLY A 486 9.52 -1.79 15.73
N LEU A 487 8.28 -1.60 15.30
CA LEU A 487 7.89 -1.66 13.89
C LEU A 487 8.40 -0.39 13.19
N PRO A 488 9.06 -0.54 12.03
CA PRO A 488 9.62 0.58 11.33
C PRO A 488 8.54 1.49 10.75
N HIS A 489 8.85 2.77 10.69
CA HIS A 489 8.13 3.73 9.86
C HIS A 489 8.90 4.00 8.57
N TYR A 490 8.20 4.34 7.48
CA TYR A 490 8.86 4.57 6.19
C TYR A 490 9.91 5.69 6.26
N TRP A 491 9.70 6.72 7.08
CA TRP A 491 10.65 7.83 7.23
C TRP A 491 11.97 7.38 7.87
N GLU A 492 11.97 6.30 8.65
CA GLU A 492 13.21 5.70 9.15
C GLU A 492 13.99 5.08 8.00
N THR A 493 13.32 4.41 7.05
CA THR A 493 13.95 3.89 5.83
C THR A 493 14.47 5.03 4.94
N VAL A 494 13.68 6.09 4.76
CA VAL A 494 14.12 7.30 4.03
C VAL A 494 15.36 7.90 4.70
N ASN A 495 15.41 7.99 6.04
CA ASN A 495 16.59 8.48 6.76
C ASN A 495 17.78 7.52 6.70
N ARG A 496 17.57 6.22 6.48
CA ARG A 496 18.68 5.29 6.19
C ARG A 496 19.26 5.54 4.80
N LEU A 497 18.44 5.83 3.80
CA LEU A 497 18.94 6.14 2.45
C LEU A 497 19.55 7.55 2.38
N PHE A 498 18.90 8.51 3.04
CA PHE A 498 19.20 9.94 2.99
C PHE A 498 19.21 10.52 4.41
N PRO A 499 20.35 10.40 5.14
CA PRO A 499 20.44 10.78 6.55
C PRO A 499 19.94 12.20 6.86
N GLY A 500 18.93 12.30 7.73
CA GLY A 500 18.34 13.56 8.18
C GLY A 500 17.44 14.26 7.16
N MET A 501 17.09 13.61 6.04
CA MET A 501 16.37 14.26 4.94
C MET A 501 14.86 13.96 4.92
N ALA A 502 14.34 13.02 5.70
CA ALA A 502 12.92 12.63 5.60
C ALA A 502 11.96 13.82 5.74
N ASP A 503 12.11 14.64 6.78
CA ASP A 503 11.28 15.84 6.98
C ASP A 503 11.53 16.93 5.94
N ILE A 504 12.79 17.05 5.47
CA ILE A 504 13.17 18.05 4.47
C ILE A 504 12.53 17.72 3.13
N LEU A 505 12.46 16.45 2.74
CA LEU A 505 11.82 16.01 1.51
C LEU A 505 10.32 16.33 1.52
N MET A 506 9.66 16.11 2.67
CA MET A 506 8.24 16.44 2.87
C MET A 506 7.92 17.94 2.71
N SER A 507 8.91 18.83 2.83
CA SER A 507 8.68 20.28 2.66
C SER A 507 8.09 20.65 1.30
N SER A 508 8.34 19.87 0.24
CA SER A 508 7.77 20.11 -1.09
C SER A 508 6.26 19.80 -1.16
N PRO A 509 5.80 18.57 -0.81
CA PRO A 509 4.36 18.28 -0.66
C PRO A 509 3.63 19.26 0.26
N ARG A 510 4.26 19.69 1.36
CA ARG A 510 3.67 20.70 2.27
C ARG A 510 3.36 22.02 1.55
N LYS A 511 4.18 22.44 0.57
CA LYS A 511 3.90 23.63 -0.26
C LYS A 511 2.65 23.44 -1.10
N ARG A 512 2.46 22.26 -1.69
CA ARG A 512 1.26 21.89 -2.45
C ARG A 512 0.01 21.88 -1.58
N ILE A 513 0.06 21.23 -0.42
CA ILE A 513 -1.07 21.19 0.53
C ILE A 513 -1.46 22.61 0.96
N LYS A 514 -0.49 23.45 1.34
CA LYS A 514 -0.76 24.84 1.74
C LYS A 514 -1.30 25.70 0.59
N ASN A 515 -0.89 25.43 -0.64
CA ASN A 515 -1.48 26.06 -1.82
C ASN A 515 -2.96 25.67 -1.96
N LEU A 516 -3.29 24.37 -1.85
CA LEU A 516 -4.68 23.88 -1.91
C LEU A 516 -5.57 24.46 -0.81
N VAL A 517 -5.05 24.62 0.41
CA VAL A 517 -5.79 25.22 1.55
C VAL A 517 -5.93 26.74 1.41
N GLY A 518 -5.16 27.39 0.52
CA GLY A 518 -5.25 28.83 0.26
C GLY A 518 -4.36 29.70 1.14
N TYR A 519 -3.25 29.17 1.70
CA TYR A 519 -2.34 29.97 2.53
C TYR A 519 -1.77 31.15 1.72
N PRO A 520 -1.84 32.41 2.22
CA PRO A 520 -1.52 33.60 1.43
C PRO A 520 -0.11 33.64 0.84
N MET A 521 0.87 33.05 1.54
CA MET A 521 2.25 33.02 1.06
C MET A 521 2.49 31.95 0.00
N TYR A 522 1.71 30.86 0.00
CA TYR A 522 1.92 29.71 -0.88
C TYR A 522 1.12 29.87 -2.18
N THR A 523 1.23 31.05 -2.80
CA THR A 523 0.68 31.31 -4.13
C THR A 523 1.39 30.45 -5.18
N LYS A 524 0.72 30.22 -6.31
CA LYS A 524 1.31 29.51 -7.45
C LYS A 524 2.67 30.11 -7.86
N LYS A 525 2.72 31.44 -8.04
CA LYS A 525 3.94 32.19 -8.37
C LYS A 525 5.07 31.98 -7.35
N PHE A 526 4.75 32.00 -6.05
CA PHE A 526 5.75 31.80 -5.01
C PHE A 526 6.30 30.37 -5.04
N VAL A 527 5.42 29.36 -5.08
CA VAL A 527 5.83 27.95 -5.06
C VAL A 527 6.60 27.58 -6.32
N GLU A 528 6.20 28.06 -7.49
CA GLU A 528 6.93 27.84 -8.74
C GLU A 528 8.32 28.47 -8.71
N LYS A 529 8.46 29.70 -8.20
CA LYS A 529 9.78 30.35 -8.02
C LYS A 529 10.69 29.54 -7.08
N GLU A 530 10.13 29.06 -5.99
CA GLU A 530 10.84 28.20 -5.04
C GLU A 530 11.26 26.88 -5.67
N CYS A 531 10.38 26.23 -6.44
CA CYS A 531 10.73 25.01 -7.17
C CYS A 531 11.83 25.30 -8.19
N GLN A 532 11.75 26.39 -8.96
CA GLN A 532 12.82 26.75 -9.90
C GLN A 532 14.17 26.96 -9.18
N THR A 533 14.15 27.62 -8.02
CA THR A 533 15.35 27.83 -7.20
C THR A 533 15.92 26.52 -6.66
N GLU A 534 15.07 25.53 -6.36
CA GLU A 534 15.52 24.20 -5.99
C GLU A 534 16.07 23.43 -7.20
N LEU A 535 15.45 23.58 -8.38
CA LEU A 535 15.90 22.92 -9.61
C LEU A 535 17.30 23.38 -10.01
N THR A 536 17.60 24.68 -9.89
CA THR A 536 18.94 25.20 -10.19
C THR A 536 20.02 24.70 -9.24
N LYS A 537 19.64 24.27 -8.02
CA LYS A 537 20.54 23.60 -7.08
C LYS A 537 20.66 22.10 -7.36
N ALA A 538 19.67 21.52 -8.04
CA ALA A 538 19.67 20.10 -8.35
C ALA A 538 20.72 19.80 -9.43
N ARG A 539 21.45 18.70 -9.24
CA ARG A 539 22.26 18.10 -10.29
C ARG A 539 21.30 17.51 -11.33
N LYS A 540 21.57 17.81 -12.60
CA LYS A 540 20.85 17.16 -13.71
C LYS A 540 21.34 15.72 -13.83
N PHE A 541 20.42 14.77 -14.00
CA PHE A 541 20.76 13.41 -14.44
C PHE A 541 21.36 13.45 -15.86
N ASP A 542 22.13 12.40 -16.19
CA ASP A 542 22.73 12.23 -17.52
C ASP A 542 21.67 12.22 -18.64
N ASP A 543 20.45 11.79 -18.32
CA ASP A 543 19.30 11.94 -19.20
C ASP A 543 18.69 13.34 -19.06
N GLU A 544 19.27 14.33 -19.74
CA GLU A 544 18.77 15.70 -19.76
C GLU A 544 17.33 15.80 -20.30
N SER A 545 16.83 14.78 -21.02
CA SER A 545 15.44 14.73 -21.49
C SER A 545 14.43 14.75 -20.34
N LEU A 546 14.82 14.20 -19.19
CA LEU A 546 14.04 14.22 -17.96
C LEU A 546 13.85 15.61 -17.37
N TYR A 547 14.60 16.62 -17.81
CA TYR A 547 14.56 18.00 -17.30
C TYR A 547 14.04 19.02 -18.32
N GLN A 548 13.58 18.57 -19.49
CA GLN A 548 13.25 19.47 -20.60
C GLN A 548 12.02 20.36 -20.36
N ASP A 549 11.07 19.96 -19.51
CA ASP A 549 9.91 20.78 -19.16
C ASP A 549 9.97 21.24 -17.70
N GLU A 550 10.55 22.41 -17.43
CA GLU A 550 10.66 22.96 -16.07
C GLU A 550 9.32 23.02 -15.29
N LYS A 551 8.17 23.01 -15.99
CA LYS A 551 6.85 22.97 -15.33
C LYS A 551 6.57 21.66 -14.62
N PHE A 552 7.14 20.53 -15.03
CA PHE A 552 6.89 19.24 -14.37
C PHE A 552 7.55 19.17 -12.98
N TYR A 553 8.63 19.92 -12.77
CA TYR A 553 9.33 19.98 -11.49
C TYR A 553 8.60 20.82 -10.43
N SER A 554 7.59 21.59 -10.83
CA SER A 554 6.72 22.27 -9.89
C SER A 554 5.88 21.25 -9.13
N VAL A 555 5.94 21.28 -7.79
CA VAL A 555 5.02 20.49 -6.96
C VAL A 555 3.56 20.90 -7.14
N LEU A 556 3.29 22.00 -7.87
CA LEU A 556 1.96 22.44 -8.30
C LEU A 556 1.61 22.00 -9.74
N HIS A 557 2.35 21.07 -10.33
CA HIS A 557 2.01 20.50 -11.62
C HIS A 557 0.68 19.72 -11.56
N ASN A 558 -0.02 19.67 -12.69
CA ASN A 558 -1.31 18.99 -12.88
C ASN A 558 -2.38 19.28 -11.81
N LEU A 559 -2.47 20.52 -11.33
CA LEU A 559 -3.55 20.95 -10.42
C LEU A 559 -4.94 20.95 -11.07
N ASP A 560 -5.02 20.95 -12.40
CA ASP A 560 -6.27 20.74 -13.14
C ASP A 560 -6.88 19.35 -12.86
N LEU A 561 -6.04 18.34 -12.58
CA LEU A 561 -6.48 16.98 -12.27
C LEU A 561 -6.42 16.65 -10.78
N TYR A 562 -5.30 16.97 -10.14
CA TYR A 562 -5.06 16.60 -8.74
C TYR A 562 -5.21 17.77 -7.77
N GLY A 563 -5.74 18.90 -8.24
CA GLY A 563 -6.02 20.07 -7.41
C GLY A 563 -7.49 20.13 -7.00
N LEU A 564 -8.00 21.35 -6.88
CA LEU A 564 -9.38 21.65 -6.50
C LEU A 564 -10.35 21.35 -7.64
N GLY A 565 -11.51 20.79 -7.31
CA GLY A 565 -12.64 20.67 -8.24
C GLY A 565 -13.37 22.01 -8.43
N SER A 566 -14.42 21.99 -9.28
CA SER A 566 -15.20 23.18 -9.66
C SER A 566 -16.64 23.17 -9.16
N ASN A 567 -17.10 22.14 -8.45
CA ASN A 567 -18.50 21.96 -8.08
C ASN A 567 -18.90 22.78 -6.85
N ARG A 568 -17.97 23.00 -5.92
CA ARG A 568 -18.13 23.86 -4.74
C ARG A 568 -16.85 24.64 -4.49
N THR A 569 -16.96 25.83 -3.89
CA THR A 569 -15.79 26.69 -3.69
C THR A 569 -14.95 26.27 -2.47
N LEU A 570 -13.69 26.67 -2.47
CA LEU A 570 -12.80 26.51 -1.30
C LEU A 570 -13.27 27.40 -0.15
N GLU A 571 -13.76 28.60 -0.45
CA GLU A 571 -14.30 29.55 0.52
C GLU A 571 -15.48 28.95 1.29
N ASP A 572 -16.40 28.29 0.60
CA ASP A 572 -17.52 27.58 1.23
C ASP A 572 -17.04 26.43 2.11
N TYR A 573 -16.00 25.70 1.69
CA TYR A 573 -15.42 24.64 2.51
C TYR A 573 -14.80 25.19 3.80
N LEU A 574 -14.00 26.24 3.70
CA LEU A 574 -13.33 26.84 4.84
C LEU A 574 -14.33 27.44 5.83
N ALA A 575 -15.42 28.04 5.34
CA ALA A 575 -16.52 28.48 6.17
C ALA A 575 -17.23 27.30 6.85
N PHE A 576 -17.57 26.25 6.09
CA PHE A 576 -18.20 25.04 6.60
C PHE A 576 -17.36 24.32 7.67
N ALA A 577 -16.06 24.21 7.45
CA ALA A 577 -15.11 23.59 8.36
C ALA A 577 -14.60 24.55 9.45
N GLU A 578 -15.08 25.80 9.49
CA GLU A 578 -14.65 26.86 10.43
C GLU A 578 -13.11 27.03 10.47
N ILE A 579 -12.45 26.91 9.32
CA ILE A 579 -11.00 27.04 9.18
C ILE A 579 -10.65 28.47 8.78
N ASN A 580 -9.80 29.13 9.58
CA ASN A 580 -9.17 30.39 9.21
C ASN A 580 -7.66 30.20 9.05
N TYR A 581 -7.20 30.05 7.81
CA TYR A 581 -5.78 29.88 7.49
C TYR A 581 -4.94 31.14 7.72
N ARG A 582 -5.55 32.33 7.81
CA ARG A 582 -4.84 33.60 8.01
C ARG A 582 -4.41 33.76 9.47
N THR A 583 -5.35 33.50 10.37
CA THR A 583 -5.11 33.49 11.82
C THR A 583 -4.63 32.15 12.34
N ARG A 584 -4.66 31.10 11.50
CA ARG A 584 -4.29 29.71 11.84
C ARG A 584 -5.12 29.16 13.00
N THR A 585 -6.43 29.38 12.92
CA THR A 585 -7.39 28.93 13.94
C THR A 585 -8.45 28.03 13.31
N CYS A 586 -8.95 27.09 14.11
CA CYS A 586 -10.11 26.26 13.81
C CYS A 586 -11.24 26.59 14.78
N GLY A 587 -12.48 26.53 14.33
CA GLY A 587 -13.66 26.65 15.18
C GLY A 587 -13.95 25.38 15.99
N ASP A 588 -14.97 25.46 16.86
CA ASP A 588 -15.36 24.40 17.80
C ASP A 588 -16.34 23.38 17.16
N LEU A 589 -16.73 23.56 15.90
CA LEU A 589 -17.47 22.61 15.05
C LEU A 589 -18.58 21.81 15.79
N LYS A 590 -19.37 22.50 16.63
CA LYS A 590 -20.41 21.87 17.46
C LYS A 590 -21.47 21.16 16.64
N TRP A 591 -21.84 21.76 15.50
CA TRP A 591 -22.78 21.16 14.56
C TRP A 591 -22.31 19.77 14.10
N CYS A 592 -21.00 19.61 13.90
CA CYS A 592 -20.40 18.36 13.47
C CYS A 592 -20.36 17.38 14.64
N SER A 593 -19.81 17.77 15.79
CA SER A 593 -19.67 16.86 16.93
C SER A 593 -21.01 16.33 17.44
N ASN A 594 -22.07 17.16 17.37
CA ASN A 594 -23.45 16.81 17.73
C ASN A 594 -24.22 16.04 16.63
N GLY A 595 -23.70 15.98 15.40
CA GLY A 595 -24.35 15.35 14.25
C GLY A 595 -25.60 16.07 13.78
N GLU A 596 -25.55 17.41 13.69
CA GLU A 596 -26.72 18.27 13.38
C GLU A 596 -26.99 18.40 11.87
N VAL A 597 -26.00 18.09 11.02
CA VAL A 597 -26.11 18.18 9.57
C VAL A 597 -26.17 16.78 8.98
N GLU A 598 -27.21 16.54 8.18
CA GLU A 598 -27.46 15.32 7.41
C GLU A 598 -27.16 15.46 5.93
#